data_AF-A0A2V7D128-F1
#
_entry.id   AF-A0A2V7D128-F1
#
_cell.length_a   1.000
_cell.length_b   1.000
_cell.length_c   1.000
_cell.angle_alpha   90.00
_cell.angle_beta   90.00
_cell.angle_gamma   90.00
#
_symmetry.space_group_name_H-M   'P 1'
#
loop_
_entity.id
_entity.type
_entity.pdbx_description
1 polymer ?
#
loop_
_entity_poly.entity_id
_entity_poly.type
_entity_poly.pdbx_seq_one_letter_code
_entity_poly.pdbx_strand_id
1 'polypeptide(L)'
;MKRRLDMDKIAKGLGGERRGRVSATGGYFGAMQLLADVEAKFRVPAGGGRPTDPRWTERRLVPLAPETLERLEEITSRVRQHGALNVEPMQLAALLLEKTARQLSDAEAEKLVRARRRVSR
;
A
#
# COMPACT_ATOMS: atom_id res chain seq x y z
N MET A 1 -28.28 35.13 -8.61
CA MET A 1 -26.94 34.77 -8.09
C MET A 1 -26.86 33.26 -7.88
N LYS A 2 -26.00 32.53 -8.59
CA LYS A 2 -25.77 31.10 -8.30
C LYS A 2 -25.04 31.00 -6.96
N ARG A 3 -25.66 30.38 -5.94
CA ARG A 3 -24.99 30.05 -4.67
C ARG A 3 -23.76 29.19 -4.98
N ARG A 4 -22.56 29.69 -4.67
CA ARG A 4 -21.35 28.88 -4.71
C ARG A 4 -21.42 27.89 -3.55
N LEU A 5 -21.45 26.60 -3.87
CA LEU A 5 -21.36 25.53 -2.89
C LEU A 5 -19.92 25.46 -2.37
N ASP A 6 -19.78 25.33 -1.05
CA ASP A 6 -18.51 25.04 -0.41
C ASP A 6 -18.26 23.53 -0.48
N MET A 7 -17.44 23.15 -1.44
CA MET A 7 -17.13 21.74 -1.72
C MET A 7 -16.26 21.12 -0.63
N ASP A 8 -15.45 21.91 0.09
CA ASP A 8 -14.57 21.41 1.13
C ASP A 8 -15.37 21.09 2.40
N LYS A 9 -16.38 21.92 2.70
CA LYS A 9 -17.37 21.61 3.76
C LYS A 9 -18.16 20.34 3.47
N ILE A 10 -18.57 20.14 2.22
CA ILE A 10 -19.28 18.92 1.79
C ILE A 10 -18.37 17.69 1.95
N ALA A 11 -17.13 17.75 1.47
CA ALA A 11 -16.17 16.66 1.59
C ALA A 11 -15.96 16.26 3.06
N LYS A 12 -15.75 17.24 3.94
CA LYS A 12 -15.61 17.01 5.39
C LYS A 12 -16.85 16.38 6.01
N GLY A 13 -18.06 16.82 5.62
CA GLY A 13 -19.32 16.25 6.08
C GLY A 13 -19.53 14.80 5.64
N LEU A 14 -18.98 14.42 4.48
CA LEU A 14 -19.01 13.06 3.95
C LEU A 14 -17.84 12.19 4.46
N GLY A 15 -17.00 12.68 5.38
CA GLY A 15 -15.82 11.97 5.88
C GLY A 15 -14.73 11.74 4.83
N GLY A 16 -14.75 12.49 3.73
CA GLY A 16 -13.82 12.36 2.61
C GLY A 16 -12.88 13.55 2.45
N GLU A 17 -11.88 13.38 1.59
CA GLU A 17 -10.93 14.42 1.20
C GLU A 17 -11.02 14.69 -0.31
N ARG A 18 -11.01 15.97 -0.71
CA ARG A 18 -11.06 16.35 -2.12
C ARG A 18 -9.70 16.16 -2.77
N ARG A 19 -9.52 15.03 -3.46
CA ARG A 19 -8.26 14.67 -4.15
C ARG A 19 -8.05 15.33 -5.51
N GLY A 20 -9.04 16.05 -6.04
CA GLY A 20 -8.89 16.74 -7.32
C GLY A 20 -10.14 17.47 -7.79
N ARG A 21 -10.02 18.10 -8.96
CA ARG A 21 -11.13 18.73 -9.70
C ARG A 21 -11.27 18.05 -11.06
N VAL A 22 -12.49 17.85 -11.52
CA VAL A 22 -12.81 17.42 -12.89
C VAL A 22 -13.20 18.66 -13.68
N SER A 23 -12.70 18.80 -14.91
CA SER A 23 -12.98 19.96 -15.77
C SER A 23 -14.25 19.79 -16.62
N ALA A 24 -14.84 18.59 -16.64
CA ALA A 24 -16.01 18.27 -17.42
C ALA A 24 -17.23 19.13 -17.03
N THR A 25 -17.77 19.87 -17.99
CA THR A 25 -19.07 20.55 -17.92
C THR A 25 -20.17 19.63 -18.45
N GLY A 26 -21.35 19.62 -17.83
CA GLY A 26 -22.43 18.69 -18.16
C GLY A 26 -22.87 18.66 -19.64
N GLY A 27 -23.48 17.56 -20.07
CA GLY A 27 -23.86 17.28 -21.47
C GLY A 27 -23.23 16.00 -21.99
N TYR A 28 -23.62 15.55 -23.19
CA TYR A 28 -23.17 14.27 -23.78
C TYR A 28 -21.63 14.20 -23.92
N PHE A 29 -21.01 15.25 -24.47
CA PHE A 29 -19.55 15.35 -24.57
C PHE A 29 -18.87 15.53 -23.21
N GLY A 30 -19.57 16.15 -22.25
CA GLY A 30 -19.12 16.27 -20.86
C GLY A 30 -19.00 14.94 -20.14
N ALA A 31 -19.95 14.03 -20.36
CA ALA A 31 -19.89 12.68 -19.82
C ALA A 31 -18.68 11.89 -20.36
N MET A 32 -18.39 12.02 -21.66
CA MET A 32 -17.20 11.41 -22.27
C MET A 32 -15.89 11.98 -21.72
N GLN A 33 -15.85 13.29 -21.47
CA GLN A 33 -14.69 13.94 -20.87
C GLN A 33 -14.50 13.54 -19.40
N LEU A 34 -15.59 13.40 -18.64
CA LEU A 34 -15.55 12.87 -17.28
C LEU A 34 -15.04 11.42 -17.26
N LEU A 35 -15.51 10.58 -18.17
CA LEU A 35 -15.06 9.20 -18.30
C LEU A 35 -13.55 9.15 -18.55
N ALA A 36 -13.05 9.93 -19.51
CA ALA A 36 -11.62 10.02 -19.80
C ALA A 36 -10.80 10.53 -18.60
N ASP A 37 -11.30 11.54 -17.89
CA ASP A 37 -10.65 12.06 -16.67
C ASP A 37 -10.59 11.00 -15.55
N VAL A 38 -11.65 10.20 -15.40
CA VAL A 38 -11.72 9.10 -14.43
C VAL A 38 -10.75 7.98 -14.84
N GLU A 39 -10.75 7.55 -16.10
CA GLU A 39 -9.83 6.53 -16.59
C GLU A 39 -8.36 6.94 -16.44
N ALA A 40 -8.04 8.22 -16.65
CA ALA A 40 -6.68 8.73 -16.48
C ALA A 40 -6.27 8.80 -15.00
N LYS A 41 -7.16 9.23 -14.10
CA LYS A 41 -6.84 9.47 -12.68
C LYS A 41 -6.97 8.23 -11.80
N PHE A 42 -7.93 7.37 -12.08
CA PHE A 42 -8.16 6.11 -11.38
C PHE A 42 -7.49 4.93 -12.09
N ARG A 43 -6.61 5.21 -13.05
CA ARG A 43 -5.78 4.18 -13.67
C ARG A 43 -4.98 3.50 -12.55
N VAL A 44 -5.27 2.22 -12.36
CA VAL A 44 -4.43 1.35 -11.56
C VAL A 44 -3.01 1.47 -12.14
N PRO A 45 -1.96 1.67 -11.32
CA PRO A 45 -0.59 1.71 -11.81
C PRO A 45 -0.35 0.54 -12.75
N ALA A 46 0.48 0.70 -13.79
CA ALA A 46 0.66 -0.31 -14.84
C ALA A 46 1.00 -1.74 -14.34
N GLY A 47 1.42 -1.89 -13.08
CA GLY A 47 1.61 -3.19 -12.42
C GLY A 47 0.38 -3.84 -11.78
N GLY A 48 -0.80 -3.19 -11.78
CA GLY A 48 -1.93 -3.65 -10.95
C GLY A 48 -1.64 -3.52 -9.44
N GLY A 49 -2.67 -3.64 -8.61
CA GLY A 49 -2.49 -3.96 -7.17
C GLY A 49 -3.12 -3.00 -6.17
N ARG A 50 -3.21 -3.51 -4.92
CA ARG A 50 -3.75 -2.80 -3.74
C ARG A 50 -2.95 -1.53 -3.43
N PRO A 51 -3.57 -0.59 -2.68
CA PRO A 51 -2.86 0.54 -2.09
C PRO A 51 -1.59 0.05 -1.39
N THR A 52 -0.45 0.41 -1.95
CA THR A 52 0.87 0.22 -1.35
C THR A 52 1.15 1.46 -0.49
N ASP A 53 1.90 1.35 0.60
CA ASP A 53 2.27 2.55 1.39
C ASP A 53 2.95 3.55 0.44
N PRO A 54 2.40 4.78 0.29
CA PRO A 54 2.91 5.75 -0.67
C PRO A 54 4.32 6.25 -0.31
N ARG A 55 4.82 5.96 0.90
CA ARG A 55 6.20 6.27 1.32
C ARG A 55 7.22 5.24 0.82
N TRP A 56 6.78 4.10 0.29
CA TRP A 56 7.67 3.07 -0.24
C TRP A 56 8.15 3.44 -1.65
N THR A 57 9.29 4.11 -1.72
CA THR A 57 9.90 4.60 -2.98
C THR A 57 10.85 3.62 -3.65
N GLU A 58 11.38 2.64 -2.90
CA GLU A 58 12.32 1.65 -3.41
C GLU A 58 11.71 0.25 -3.44
N ARG A 59 11.91 -0.46 -4.55
CA ARG A 59 11.48 -1.87 -4.72
C ARG A 59 12.70 -2.73 -4.99
N ARG A 60 13.18 -3.44 -3.96
CA ARG A 60 14.24 -4.45 -4.06
C ARG A 60 13.64 -5.82 -3.75
N LEU A 61 13.89 -6.80 -4.61
CA LEU A 61 13.39 -8.16 -4.42
C LEU A 61 14.16 -8.83 -3.28
N VAL A 62 13.44 -9.38 -2.31
CA VAL A 62 14.00 -10.14 -1.19
C VAL A 62 13.68 -11.62 -1.41
N PRO A 63 14.67 -12.49 -1.66
CA PRO A 63 14.44 -13.92 -1.79
C PRO A 63 14.07 -14.51 -0.42
N LEU A 64 13.09 -15.40 -0.40
CA LEU A 64 12.61 -16.11 0.79
C LEU A 64 12.73 -17.62 0.60
N ALA A 65 13.01 -18.32 1.69
CA ALA A 65 12.89 -19.77 1.71
C ALA A 65 11.39 -20.16 1.73
N PRO A 66 10.99 -21.29 1.11
CA PRO A 66 9.59 -21.71 1.05
C PRO A 66 8.91 -21.78 2.42
N GLU A 67 9.62 -22.29 3.43
CA GLU A 67 9.11 -22.45 4.80
C GLU A 67 8.83 -21.09 5.47
N THR A 68 9.62 -20.08 5.11
CA THR A 68 9.41 -18.71 5.60
C THR A 68 8.18 -18.08 4.97
N LEU A 69 7.95 -18.34 3.68
CA LEU A 69 6.77 -17.86 2.98
C LEU A 69 5.50 -18.48 3.55
N GLU A 70 5.49 -19.80 3.71
CA GLU A 70 4.37 -20.55 4.29
C GLU A 70 4.02 -20.01 5.69
N ARG A 71 5.04 -19.76 6.53
CA ARG A 71 4.82 -19.19 7.86
C ARG A 71 4.18 -17.79 7.82
N LEU A 72 4.55 -16.95 6.86
CA LEU A 72 3.95 -15.63 6.69
C LEU A 72 2.49 -15.73 6.23
N GLU A 73 2.17 -16.69 5.37
CA GLU A 73 0.80 -16.98 4.91
C GLU A 73 -0.09 -17.44 6.07
N GLU A 74 0.39 -18.31 6.95
CA GLU A 74 -0.33 -18.73 8.16
C GLU A 74 -0.62 -17.55 9.10
N ILE A 75 0.37 -16.69 9.34
CA ILE A 75 0.21 -15.53 10.24
C ILE A 75 -0.80 -14.56 9.64
N THR A 76 -0.66 -14.23 8.35
CA THR A 76 -1.59 -13.30 7.69
C THR A 76 -3.01 -13.85 7.61
N SER A 77 -3.17 -15.15 7.38
CA SER A 77 -4.49 -15.80 7.41
C SER A 77 -5.18 -15.65 8.77
N ARG A 78 -4.44 -15.88 9.88
CA ARG A 78 -4.97 -15.68 11.24
C ARG A 78 -5.30 -14.22 11.53
N VAL A 79 -4.48 -13.27 11.07
CA VAL A 79 -4.74 -11.83 11.26
C VAL A 79 -6.00 -11.40 10.50
N ARG A 80 -6.22 -11.91 9.29
CA ARG A 80 -7.44 -11.65 8.51
C ARG A 80 -8.70 -12.21 9.18
N GLN A 81 -8.60 -13.36 9.83
CA GLN A 81 -9.73 -13.98 10.53
C GLN A 81 -10.14 -13.17 11.78
N HIS A 82 -9.19 -12.52 12.45
CA HIS A 82 -9.44 -11.82 13.71
C HIS A 82 -9.62 -10.29 13.57
N GLY A 83 -9.38 -9.69 12.41
CA GLY A 83 -9.31 -8.24 12.26
C GLY A 83 -9.96 -7.68 10.99
N ALA A 84 -10.32 -6.40 11.04
CA ALA A 84 -10.85 -5.65 9.89
C ALA A 84 -9.78 -5.31 8.81
N LEU A 85 -8.52 -5.71 9.03
CA LEU A 85 -7.40 -5.38 8.16
C LEU A 85 -7.04 -6.57 7.27
N ASN A 86 -7.21 -6.40 5.97
CA ASN A 86 -6.82 -7.39 4.98
C ASN A 86 -5.35 -7.17 4.57
N VAL A 87 -4.45 -7.96 5.13
CA VAL A 87 -2.99 -7.84 4.92
C VAL A 87 -2.46 -9.05 4.16
N GLU A 88 -1.68 -8.81 3.09
CA GLU A 88 -0.99 -9.84 2.30
C GLU A 88 0.33 -10.31 2.95
N PRO A 89 0.78 -11.56 2.72
CA PRO A 89 2.01 -12.12 3.31
C PRO A 89 3.23 -11.21 3.13
N MET A 90 3.40 -10.64 1.93
CA MET A 90 4.52 -9.75 1.63
C MET A 90 4.40 -8.37 2.28
N GLN A 91 3.17 -7.91 2.56
CA GLN A 91 2.97 -6.67 3.32
C GLN A 91 3.35 -6.86 4.78
N LEU A 92 3.03 -8.02 5.36
CA LEU A 92 3.50 -8.37 6.70
C LEU A 92 5.03 -8.49 6.73
N ALA A 93 5.65 -9.12 5.72
CA ALA A 93 7.09 -9.20 5.61
C ALA A 93 7.76 -7.82 5.60
N ALA A 94 7.23 -6.88 4.81
CA ALA A 94 7.72 -5.50 4.78
C ALA A 94 7.65 -4.82 6.16
N LEU A 95 6.52 -4.95 6.87
CA LEU A 95 6.37 -4.41 8.23
C LEU A 95 7.35 -5.02 9.23
N LEU A 96 7.60 -6.33 9.13
CA LEU A 96 8.58 -7.02 9.97
C LEU A 96 10.01 -6.53 9.69
N LEU A 97 10.37 -6.35 8.42
CA LEU A 97 11.67 -5.81 8.03
C LEU A 97 11.86 -4.39 8.57
N GLU A 98 10.88 -3.50 8.39
CA GLU A 98 10.96 -2.14 8.93
C GLU A 98 11.08 -2.12 10.45
N LYS A 99 10.27 -2.93 11.15
CA LYS A 99 10.32 -3.01 12.61
C LYS A 99 11.67 -3.51 13.09
N THR A 100 12.19 -4.57 12.48
CA THR A 100 13.46 -5.19 12.87
C THR A 100 14.62 -4.26 12.57
N ALA A 101 14.65 -3.64 11.40
CA ALA A 101 15.70 -2.69 11.02
C ALA A 101 15.80 -1.49 11.98
N ARG A 102 14.67 -1.01 12.53
CA ARG A 102 14.68 0.06 13.55
C ARG A 102 15.24 -0.39 14.90
N GLN A 103 15.15 -1.67 15.23
CA GLN A 103 15.53 -2.23 16.53
C GLN A 103 16.91 -2.89 16.51
N LEU A 104 17.41 -3.23 15.31
CA LEU A 104 18.64 -3.99 15.13
C LEU A 104 19.86 -3.12 15.44
N SER A 105 20.69 -3.57 16.39
CA SER A 105 22.03 -3.01 16.62
C SER A 105 23.09 -3.63 15.71
N ASP A 106 24.21 -2.93 15.52
CA ASP A 106 25.33 -3.42 14.69
C ASP A 106 25.88 -4.77 15.19
N ALA A 107 25.98 -4.94 16.52
CA ALA A 107 26.45 -6.18 17.13
C ALA A 107 25.50 -7.37 16.86
N GLU A 108 24.19 -7.13 16.87
CA GLU A 108 23.19 -8.15 16.53
C GLU A 108 23.20 -8.47 15.03
N ALA A 109 23.38 -7.46 14.18
CA ALA A 109 23.52 -7.65 12.74
C ALA A 109 24.72 -8.54 12.41
N GLU A 110 25.88 -8.27 13.02
CA GLU A 110 27.08 -9.10 12.86
C GLU A 110 26.84 -10.55 13.30
N LYS A 111 26.16 -10.75 14.43
CA LYS A 111 25.84 -12.09 14.95
C LYS A 111 24.95 -12.87 13.96
N LEU A 112 23.94 -12.23 13.38
CA LEU A 112 23.05 -12.84 12.38
C LEU A 112 23.81 -13.30 11.14
N VAL A 113 24.73 -12.48 10.62
CA VAL A 113 25.56 -12.82 9.46
C VAL A 113 26.51 -13.97 9.78
N ARG A 114 27.15 -13.95 10.95
CA ARG A 114 28.06 -15.02 11.39
C ARG A 114 27.34 -16.35 11.59
N ALA A 115 26.13 -16.34 12.14
CA ALA A 115 25.32 -17.55 12.30
C ALA A 115 24.99 -18.19 10.95
N ARG A 116 24.63 -17.39 9.94
CA ARG A 116 24.30 -17.88 8.60
C ARG A 116 25.49 -18.52 7.88
N ARG A 117 26.70 -17.97 8.05
CA ARG A 117 27.94 -18.55 7.51
C ARG A 117 28.29 -19.92 8.11
N ARG A 118 27.85 -20.21 9.34
CA ARG A 118 28.10 -21.52 9.98
C ARG A 118 27.16 -22.62 9.47
N VAL A 119 25.97 -22.27 9.00
CA VAL A 119 24.98 -23.24 8.49
C VAL A 119 25.28 -23.66 7.04
N SER A 120 26.08 -22.89 6.30
CA SER A 120 26.45 -23.20 4.90
C SER A 120 27.82 -23.88 4.73
N ARG A 121 28.48 -24.27 5.82
CA ARG A 121 29.71 -25.08 5.82
C ARG A 121 29.37 -26.49 6.27
#